data_AF-A0A1I3AXW2-F1
#
_entry.id   AF-A0A1I3AXW2-F1
#
_cell.length_a   1.000
_cell.length_b   1.000
_cell.length_c   1.000
_cell.angle_alpha   90.00
_cell.angle_beta   90.00
_cell.angle_gamma   90.00
#
_symmetry.space_group_name_H-M   'P 1'
#
loop_
_entity.id
_entity.type
_entity.pdbx_description
1 polymer ?
#
loop_
_entity_poly.entity_id
_entity_poly.type
_entity_poly.pdbx_seq_one_letter_code
_entity_poly.pdbx_strand_id
1 'polypeptide(L)'
;MRAQSCSLAVLGISRLCFGSGKGIELCFIQPGKPERFNRSYRAEVLNNWLFTSLDEVREITHQWLQSYNEERPHSGLGSLPPAVVRELKILAIESSIAFLI
;
A
#
# COMPACT_ATOMS: atom_id res chain seq x y z
N MET A 1 -14.00 -1.43 14.60
CA MET A 1 -12.62 -0.87 14.58
C MET A 1 -11.77 -1.60 13.54
N ARG A 2 -11.80 -1.20 12.26
CA ARG A 2 -10.81 -1.63 11.25
C ARG A 2 -10.64 -0.50 10.24
N ALA A 3 -9.69 0.40 10.49
CA ALA A 3 -9.22 1.32 9.47
C ALA A 3 -8.41 0.50 8.46
N GLN A 4 -8.98 0.25 7.28
CA GLN A 4 -8.26 -0.35 6.16
C GLN A 4 -7.04 0.54 5.87
N SER A 5 -5.87 -0.04 6.11
CA SER A 5 -4.57 0.59 6.01
C SER A 5 -3.79 -0.17 4.96
N CYS A 6 -2.91 0.54 4.26
CA CYS A 6 -2.00 0.04 3.21
C CYS A 6 -2.63 0.04 1.81
N SER A 7 -2.51 1.18 1.13
CA SER A 7 -2.05 1.21 -0.28
C SER A 7 -1.72 2.61 -0.79
N LEU A 8 -2.07 3.71 -0.10
CA LEU A 8 -1.84 5.06 -0.64
C LEU A 8 -1.28 6.05 0.39
N ALA A 9 -0.02 5.89 0.78
CA ALA A 9 0.74 6.96 1.44
C ALA A 9 2.18 6.96 0.91
N VAL A 10 2.34 7.42 -0.33
CA VAL A 10 3.65 7.45 -1.02
C VAL A 10 4.51 8.65 -0.59
N LEU A 11 4.03 9.59 0.24
CA LEU A 11 4.80 10.80 0.59
C LEU A 11 4.75 11.12 2.10
N GLY A 12 5.26 10.19 2.91
CA GLY A 12 6.22 10.48 3.99
C GLY A 12 5.94 11.42 5.17
N ILE A 13 4.83 12.14 5.30
CA ILE A 13 4.68 13.12 6.43
C ILE A 13 3.38 12.96 7.23
N SER A 14 2.32 12.42 6.63
CA SER A 14 1.04 12.21 7.30
C SER A 14 0.25 11.10 6.63
N ARG A 15 -0.50 10.33 7.44
CA ARG A 15 -1.53 9.41 6.94
C ARG A 15 -2.85 10.17 6.88
N LEU A 16 -3.53 10.12 5.75
CA LEU A 16 -4.91 10.61 5.66
C LEU A 16 -5.84 9.49 6.19
N CYS A 17 -6.54 9.76 7.29
CA CYS A 17 -7.55 8.86 7.83
C CYS A 17 -8.94 9.38 7.45
N PHE A 18 -9.79 8.52 6.89
CA PHE A 18 -11.21 8.82 6.73
C PHE A 18 -11.95 8.47 8.03
N GLY A 19 -12.41 9.49 8.75
CA GLY A 19 -13.31 9.33 9.88
C GLY A 19 -14.73 8.99 9.43
N SER A 20 -15.51 8.33 10.29
CA SER A 20 -16.88 7.85 9.98
C SER A 20 -17.91 8.97 9.71
N GLY A 21 -17.50 10.24 9.68
CA GLY A 21 -18.34 11.39 9.35
C GLY A 21 -17.58 12.39 8.47
N LYS A 22 -17.53 12.14 7.17
CA LYS A 22 -17.26 13.12 6.08
C LYS A 22 -16.16 14.18 6.32
N GLY A 23 -15.00 13.76 6.82
CA GLY A 23 -13.82 14.64 6.95
C GLY A 23 -12.52 13.86 6.74
N ILE A 24 -11.56 14.49 6.07
CA ILE A 24 -10.18 13.99 5.96
C ILE A 24 -9.43 14.52 7.18
N GLU A 25 -9.06 13.63 8.10
CA GLU A 25 -8.23 13.99 9.26
C GLU A 25 -6.76 13.64 8.99
N LEU A 26 -5.87 14.56 9.38
CA LEU A 26 -4.43 14.33 9.37
C LEU A 26 -4.05 13.45 10.56
N CYS A 27 -3.85 12.16 10.31
CA CYS A 27 -3.26 11.24 11.27
C CYS A 27 -1.74 11.27 11.15
N PHE A 28 -1.04 11.54 12.25
CA PHE A 28 0.39 11.29 12.30
C PHE A 28 0.68 9.79 12.25
N ILE A 29 1.66 9.42 11.42
CA ILE A 29 2.09 8.03 11.30
C ILE A 29 2.75 7.65 12.63
N GLN A 30 2.15 6.70 13.35
CA GLN A 30 2.77 6.11 14.54
C GLN A 30 4.13 5.50 14.14
N PRO A 31 5.21 5.74 14.93
CA PRO A 31 6.51 5.14 14.65
C PRO A 31 6.40 3.62 14.46
N GLY A 32 7.05 3.08 13.43
CA GLY A 32 7.12 1.63 13.17
C GLY A 32 6.09 1.03 12.19
N LYS A 33 5.14 1.77 11.60
CA LYS A 33 4.01 1.16 10.85
C LYS A 33 3.89 1.40 9.33
N PRO A 34 4.81 2.10 8.64
CA PRO A 34 5.15 1.68 7.27
C PRO A 34 6.66 1.82 6.97
N GLU A 35 7.51 1.36 7.89
CA GLU A 35 8.97 1.48 7.70
C GLU A 35 9.51 0.61 6.56
N ARG A 36 8.93 -0.58 6.32
CA ARG A 36 9.43 -1.51 5.30
C ARG A 36 9.25 -0.97 3.88
N PHE A 37 8.06 -0.46 3.55
CA PHE A 37 7.79 0.10 2.22
C PHE A 37 8.75 1.24 1.91
N ASN A 38 8.84 2.23 2.82
CA ASN A 38 9.71 3.38 2.64
C ASN A 38 11.20 3.00 2.61
N ARG A 39 11.61 2.00 3.40
CA ARG A 39 12.98 1.48 3.39
C ARG A 39 13.32 0.81 2.06
N SER A 40 12.46 -0.09 1.58
CA SER A 40 12.66 -0.78 0.30
C SER A 40 12.62 0.19 -0.88
N TYR A 41 11.67 1.14 -0.89
CA TYR A 41 11.58 2.13 -1.96
C TYR A 41 12.84 3.02 -2.02
N ARG A 42 13.36 3.47 -0.87
CA ARG A 42 14.63 4.20 -0.82
C ARG A 42 15.79 3.34 -1.34
N ALA A 43 15.91 2.12 -0.86
CA ALA A 43 17.03 1.25 -1.19
C ALA A 43 17.02 0.76 -2.65
N GLU A 44 15.84 0.47 -3.20
CA GLU A 44 15.70 -0.22 -4.50
C GLU A 44 15.40 0.76 -5.65
N VAL A 45 14.81 1.92 -5.36
CA VAL A 45 14.47 2.94 -6.35
C VAL A 45 15.33 4.19 -6.16
N LEU A 46 15.19 4.90 -5.03
CA LEU A 46 15.82 6.23 -4.91
C LEU A 46 17.35 6.19 -4.86
N ASN A 47 17.94 5.14 -4.29
CA ASN A 47 19.39 5.00 -4.18
C ASN A 47 20.04 4.35 -5.42
N ASN A 48 19.25 3.68 -6.26
CA ASN A 48 19.77 2.90 -7.39
C ASN A 48 19.71 3.65 -8.73
N TRP A 49 18.90 4.70 -8.82
CA TRP A 49 18.62 5.39 -10.07
C TRP A 49 19.00 6.88 -9.97
N LEU A 50 19.66 7.40 -11.02
CA LEU A 50 19.92 8.83 -11.19
C LEU A 50 18.87 9.38 -12.14
N PHE A 51 17.88 10.08 -11.59
CA PHE A 51 16.76 10.60 -12.38
C PHE A 51 17.12 11.91 -13.07
N THR A 52 16.67 12.05 -14.32
CA THR A 52 16.84 13.26 -15.13
C THR A 52 15.53 14.05 -15.28
N SER A 53 14.39 13.40 -15.04
CA SER A 53 13.06 14.02 -15.13
C SER A 53 12.06 13.40 -14.13
N LEU A 54 10.97 14.11 -13.86
CA LEU A 54 9.90 13.59 -13.00
C LEU A 54 9.11 12.45 -13.69
N ASP A 55 9.02 12.46 -15.01
CA ASP A 55 8.30 11.40 -15.73
C ASP A 55 9.06 10.07 -15.66
N GLU A 56 10.38 10.11 -15.70
CA GLU A 56 11.24 8.95 -15.44
C GLU A 56 11.02 8.39 -14.02
N VAL A 57 10.97 9.26 -13.01
CA VAL A 57 10.66 8.84 -11.64
C VAL A 57 9.29 8.14 -11.59
N ARG A 58 8.26 8.72 -12.22
CA ARG A 58 6.91 8.15 -12.23
C ARG A 58 6.86 6.76 -12.85
N GLU A 59 7.53 6.58 -13.98
CA GLU A 59 7.55 5.31 -14.71
C GLU A 59 8.25 4.22 -13.88
N ILE A 60 9.45 4.50 -13.38
CA ILE A 60 10.21 3.54 -12.54
C ILE A 60 9.43 3.22 -11.26
N THR A 61 8.82 4.23 -10.65
CA THR A 61 7.99 4.05 -9.46
C THR A 61 6.77 3.18 -9.74
N HIS A 62 6.13 3.37 -10.89
CA HIS A 62 4.96 2.58 -11.30
C HIS A 62 5.32 1.11 -11.47
N GLN A 63 6.39 0.81 -12.21
CA GLN A 63 6.88 -0.56 -12.41
C GLN A 63 7.28 -1.22 -11.09
N TRP A 64 7.98 -0.48 -10.21
CA TRP A 64 8.35 -1.00 -8.90
C TRP A 64 7.13 -1.22 -8.00
N LEU A 65 6.13 -0.33 -8.02
CA LEU A 65 4.88 -0.51 -7.28
C LEU A 65 4.09 -1.73 -7.74
N GLN A 66 4.07 -1.99 -9.04
CA GLN A 66 3.43 -3.18 -9.60
C GLN A 66 4.10 -4.44 -9.04
N SER A 67 5.42 -4.55 -9.18
CA SER A 67 6.21 -5.68 -8.66
C SER A 67 6.03 -5.85 -7.14
N TYR A 68 6.03 -4.74 -6.39
CA TYR A 68 5.86 -4.76 -4.94
C TYR A 68 4.47 -5.25 -4.52
N ASN A 69 3.40 -4.88 -5.23
CA ASN A 69 2.03 -5.22 -4.86
C ASN A 69 1.53 -6.54 -5.45
N GLU A 70 2.05 -6.97 -6.60
CA GLU A 70 1.58 -8.15 -7.31
C GLU A 70 2.43 -9.38 -7.01
N GLU A 71 3.74 -9.22 -6.83
CA GLU A 71 4.67 -10.35 -6.78
C GLU A 71 5.33 -10.54 -5.41
N ARG A 72 5.58 -9.46 -4.67
CA ARG A 72 6.44 -9.53 -3.49
C ARG A 72 5.72 -10.18 -2.30
N PRO A 73 6.31 -11.21 -1.66
CA PRO A 73 5.73 -11.82 -0.47
C PRO A 73 5.90 -10.92 0.77
N HIS A 74 4.85 -10.86 1.59
CA HIS A 74 4.86 -10.15 2.88
C HIS A 74 4.56 -11.08 4.04
N SER A 75 5.49 -11.22 4.97
CA SER A 75 5.33 -12.05 6.17
C SER A 75 4.09 -11.68 7.00
N GLY A 76 3.78 -10.38 7.11
CA GLY A 76 2.56 -9.90 7.79
C GLY A 76 1.25 -10.23 7.07
N LEU A 77 1.32 -10.74 5.84
CA LEU A 77 0.20 -11.21 5.02
C LEU A 77 0.24 -12.73 4.78
N GLY A 78 0.98 -13.47 5.61
CA GLY A 78 1.15 -14.92 5.41
C GLY A 78 2.05 -15.25 4.22
N SER A 79 3.02 -14.38 3.94
CA SER A 79 3.93 -14.47 2.77
C SER A 79 3.21 -14.35 1.43
N LEU A 80 2.00 -13.80 1.41
CA LEU A 80 1.27 -13.48 0.18
C LEU A 80 1.55 -12.04 -0.28
N PRO A 81 1.49 -11.79 -1.60
CA PRO A 81 1.46 -10.45 -2.14
C PRO A 81 0.16 -9.69 -1.77
N PRO A 82 0.20 -8.35 -1.68
CA PRO A 82 -0.98 -7.56 -1.36
C PRO A 82 -2.15 -7.74 -2.34
N ALA A 83 -1.87 -7.96 -3.63
CA ALA A 83 -2.87 -8.21 -4.66
C ALA A 83 -3.68 -9.49 -4.36
N VAL A 84 -3.00 -10.59 -4.04
CA VAL A 84 -3.65 -11.86 -3.69
C VAL A 84 -4.54 -11.70 -2.46
N VAL A 85 -4.07 -11.01 -1.42
CA VAL A 85 -4.89 -10.76 -0.22
C VAL A 85 -6.10 -9.89 -0.53
N ARG A 86 -5.99 -8.95 -1.48
CA ARG A 86 -7.11 -8.12 -1.93
C ARG A 86 -8.17 -8.98 -2.63
N GLU A 87 -7.76 -9.84 -3.54
CA GLU A 87 -8.67 -10.77 -4.24
C GLU A 87 -9.36 -11.73 -3.27
N LEU A 88 -8.61 -12.37 -2.37
CA LEU A 88 -9.17 -13.26 -1.36
C LEU A 88 -10.21 -12.56 -0.47
N LYS A 89 -10.00 -11.28 -0.14
CA LYS A 89 -10.97 -10.49 0.61
C LYS A 89 -12.23 -10.20 -0.21
N ILE A 90 -12.10 -9.88 -1.49
CA ILE A 90 -13.24 -9.63 -2.38
C ILE A 90 -14.07 -10.91 -2.49
N LEU A 91 -13.43 -12.04 -2.79
CA LEU A 91 -14.09 -13.35 -2.86
C LEU A 91 -14.78 -13.72 -1.56
N ALA A 92 -14.14 -13.44 -0.41
CA ALA A 92 -14.76 -13.68 0.90
C ALA A 92 -16.00 -12.80 1.14
N ILE A 93 -15.99 -11.55 0.64
CA ILE A 93 -17.15 -10.65 0.71
C ILE A 93 -18.25 -11.12 -0.24
N GLU A 94 -17.92 -11.44 -1.48
CA GLU A 94 -18.88 -11.91 -2.50
C GLU A 94 -19.55 -13.22 -2.08
N SER A 95 -18.78 -14.17 -1.56
CA SER A 95 -19.32 -15.43 -1.01
C SER A 95 -20.19 -15.22 0.23
N SER A 96 -19.86 -14.22 1.06
CA SER A 96 -20.70 -13.85 2.21
C SER A 96 -22.01 -13.16 1.79
N ILE A 97 -21.98 -12.36 0.72
CA ILE A 97 -23.17 -11.72 0.14
C ILE A 97 -24.05 -12.75 -0.58
N ALA A 98 -23.44 -13.70 -1.30
CA ALA A 98 -24.17 -14.76 -2.01
C ALA A 98 -25.00 -15.68 -1.09
N PHE A 99 -24.70 -15.71 0.22
CA PHE A 99 -25.49 -16.45 1.22
C PHE A 99 -26.62 -15.61 1.84
N LEU A 100 -26.69 -14.31 1.55
CA LEU A 100 -27.62 -13.34 2.14
C LEU A 100 -28.66 -12.82 1.12
N ILE A 101 -28.63 -13.27 -0.13
CA ILE A 101 -29.60 -12.98 -1.20
C ILE A 101 -30.26 -14.30 -1.59
#